data_AF-A0A927Z9B8-F1
#
_entry.id   AF-A0A927Z9B8-F1
#
_cell.length_a   1.000
_cell.length_b   1.000
_cell.length_c   1.000
_cell.angle_alpha   90.00
_cell.angle_beta   90.00
_cell.angle_gamma   90.00
#
_symmetry.space_group_name_H-M   'P 1'
#
loop_
_entity.id
_entity.type
_entity.pdbx_description
1 polymer ?
#
loop_
_entity_poly.entity_id
_entity_poly.type
_entity_poly.pdbx_seq_one_letter_code
_entity_poly.pdbx_strand_id
1 'polypeptide(L)'
;MSDTGKTVIEKLAETYPQLYQDPRDWMEILDTPAGPVDIVLLNNRQDFEVFLRNMMAAKDGPSVKIPKTQGAATLVAFNWPKIHAHKQAFLVSEALKGNRNPDWNAEFKRFTADKSYYQDFLVVLSVGPYSAVSAETVGLSEEEWLEKRFLGFQGDRYTGTLGAYRF
;
A
#
# COMPACT_ATOMS: atom_id res chain seq x y z
N MET A 1 23.50 6.96 -2.45
CA MET A 1 23.08 5.59 -2.80
C MET A 1 21.72 5.38 -2.18
N SER A 2 20.68 5.43 -2.99
CA SER A 2 19.29 5.17 -2.58
C SER A 2 19.16 3.73 -2.07
N ASP A 3 18.36 3.52 -1.02
CA ASP A 3 17.88 2.21 -0.56
C ASP A 3 16.86 1.62 -1.57
N THR A 4 17.30 1.55 -2.83
CA THR A 4 16.64 0.85 -3.94
C THR A 4 17.14 -0.58 -3.90
N GLY A 5 16.32 -1.49 -3.38
CA GLY A 5 16.65 -2.91 -3.48
C GLY A 5 15.59 -3.87 -2.96
N LYS A 6 14.64 -3.42 -2.14
CA LYS A 6 13.60 -4.28 -1.59
C LYS A 6 12.22 -3.63 -1.67
N THR A 7 11.27 -4.35 -2.24
CA THR A 7 9.84 -4.08 -2.26
C THR A 7 9.26 -4.03 -0.84
N VAL A 8 8.06 -3.47 -0.68
CA VAL A 8 7.37 -3.44 0.62
C VAL A 8 7.14 -4.86 1.16
N ILE A 9 6.86 -5.82 0.27
CA ILE A 9 6.68 -7.23 0.62
C ILE A 9 7.98 -7.82 1.17
N GLU A 10 9.13 -7.57 0.54
CA GLU A 10 10.42 -8.07 1.02
C GLU A 10 10.79 -7.47 2.37
N LYS A 11 10.60 -6.15 2.55
CA LYS A 11 10.83 -5.48 3.85
C LYS A 11 9.92 -6.04 4.95
N LEU A 12 8.68 -6.36 4.61
CA LEU A 12 7.73 -6.94 5.56
C LEU A 12 8.03 -8.40 5.85
N ALA A 13 8.43 -9.21 4.88
CA ALA A 13 8.83 -10.59 5.10
C ALA A 13 10.07 -10.70 5.99
N GLU A 14 11.00 -9.75 5.90
CA GLU A 14 12.13 -9.64 6.83
C GLU A 14 11.67 -9.31 8.26
N THR A 15 10.68 -8.43 8.38
CA THR A 15 10.13 -8.01 9.67
C THR A 15 9.21 -9.08 10.27
N TYR A 16 8.53 -9.84 9.41
CA TYR A 16 7.48 -10.80 9.72
C TYR A 16 7.72 -12.10 8.94
N PRO A 17 8.61 -12.97 9.43
CA PRO A 17 9.00 -14.20 8.74
C PRO A 17 7.86 -15.21 8.57
N GLN A 18 6.74 -15.00 9.25
CA GLN A 18 5.51 -15.78 9.08
C GLN A 18 4.71 -15.42 7.82
N LEU A 19 5.09 -14.37 7.09
CA LEU A 19 4.50 -14.09 5.79
C LEU A 19 4.96 -15.16 4.79
N TYR A 20 4.02 -15.90 4.22
CA TYR A 20 4.30 -16.87 3.18
C TYR A 20 4.55 -16.11 1.88
N GLN A 21 5.81 -16.05 1.46
CA GLN A 21 6.19 -15.41 0.21
C GLN A 21 5.65 -16.25 -0.97
N ASP A 22 4.45 -15.92 -1.45
CA ASP A 22 3.88 -16.57 -2.63
C ASP A 22 4.47 -15.89 -3.88
N PRO A 23 5.04 -16.64 -4.85
CA PRO A 23 5.56 -16.04 -6.08
C PRO A 23 4.49 -15.32 -6.92
N ARG A 24 3.20 -15.50 -6.60
CA ARG A 24 2.07 -14.81 -7.21
C ARG A 24 1.68 -13.52 -6.47
N ASP A 25 2.34 -13.22 -5.36
CA ASP A 25 2.23 -11.91 -4.74
C ASP A 25 2.80 -10.85 -5.69
N TRP A 26 2.15 -9.70 -5.73
CA TRP A 26 2.46 -8.68 -6.73
C TRP A 26 2.36 -7.29 -6.14
N MET A 27 3.20 -6.37 -6.63
CA MET A 27 3.23 -4.99 -6.17
C MET A 27 3.47 -4.04 -7.35
N GLU A 28 2.74 -2.94 -7.39
CA GLU A 28 2.89 -1.88 -8.38
C GLU A 28 2.58 -0.52 -7.74
N ILE A 29 3.23 0.53 -8.24
CA ILE A 29 2.85 1.91 -7.94
C ILE A 29 1.98 2.40 -9.09
N LEU A 30 0.73 2.76 -8.79
CA LEU A 30 -0.21 3.27 -9.78
C LEU A 30 -0.37 4.79 -9.62
N ASP A 31 -0.11 5.54 -10.69
CA ASP A 31 -0.34 6.98 -10.71
C ASP A 31 -1.84 7.28 -10.82
N THR A 32 -2.41 7.89 -9.78
CA THR A 32 -3.81 8.35 -9.78
C THR A 32 -3.88 9.88 -9.82
N PRO A 33 -5.04 10.47 -10.17
CA PRO A 33 -5.26 11.91 -10.04
C PRO A 33 -5.08 12.44 -8.61
N ALA A 34 -5.15 11.57 -7.59
CA ALA A 34 -4.94 11.89 -6.18
C ALA A 34 -3.49 11.68 -5.71
N GLY A 35 -2.59 11.29 -6.63
CA GLY A 35 -1.19 10.94 -6.34
C GLY A 35 -0.89 9.46 -6.59
N PRO A 36 0.40 9.06 -6.51
CA PRO A 36 0.79 7.66 -6.63
C PRO A 36 0.22 6.85 -5.46
N VAL A 37 -0.23 5.64 -5.75
CA VAL A 37 -0.77 4.69 -4.76
C VAL A 37 -0.02 3.37 -4.89
N ASP A 38 0.49 2.87 -3.77
CA ASP A 38 1.10 1.55 -3.71
C ASP A 38 -0.01 0.50 -3.70
N ILE A 39 0.02 -0.42 -4.65
CA ILE A 39 -0.89 -1.56 -4.73
C ILE A 39 -0.10 -2.81 -4.37
N VAL A 40 -0.60 -3.58 -3.40
CA VAL A 40 -0.03 -4.86 -2.97
C VAL A 40 -1.13 -5.92 -3.09
N LEU A 41 -0.91 -6.92 -3.94
CA LEU A 41 -1.74 -8.10 -4.05
C LEU A 41 -1.08 -9.27 -3.32
N LEU A 42 -1.80 -9.83 -2.36
CA LEU A 42 -1.40 -10.99 -1.58
C LEU A 42 -2.26 -12.18 -1.99
N ASN A 43 -1.61 -13.18 -2.59
CA ASN A 43 -2.26 -14.34 -3.15
C ASN A 43 -2.75 -15.31 -2.07
N ASN A 44 -2.00 -15.43 -1.00
CA ASN A 44 -2.39 -16.23 0.14
C ASN A 44 -3.30 -15.41 1.09
N ARG A 45 -4.47 -15.97 1.41
CA ARG A 45 -5.45 -15.35 2.31
C ARG A 45 -4.88 -15.10 3.72
N GLN A 46 -4.08 -16.03 4.22
CA GLN A 46 -3.46 -15.90 5.53
C GLN A 46 -2.49 -14.72 5.57
N ASP A 47 -1.72 -14.50 4.50
CA ASP A 47 -0.82 -13.35 4.40
C ASP A 47 -1.56 -12.04 4.31
N PHE A 48 -2.65 -11.98 3.54
CA PHE A 48 -3.54 -10.83 3.54
C PHE A 48 -4.02 -10.48 4.96
N GLU A 49 -4.49 -11.46 5.73
CA GLU A 49 -4.97 -11.22 7.09
C GLU A 49 -3.85 -10.82 8.07
N VAL A 50 -2.69 -11.46 7.99
CA VAL A 50 -1.51 -11.13 8.81
C VAL A 50 -1.02 -9.73 8.47
N PHE A 51 -0.95 -9.39 7.19
CA PHE A 51 -0.56 -8.07 6.69
C PHE A 51 -1.50 -7.00 7.24
N LEU A 52 -2.81 -7.19 7.09
CA LEU A 52 -3.79 -6.23 7.60
C LEU A 52 -3.71 -6.10 9.12
N ARG A 53 -3.63 -7.20 9.86
CA ARG A 53 -3.49 -7.15 11.33
C ARG A 53 -2.24 -6.37 11.75
N ASN A 54 -1.11 -6.60 11.11
CA ASN A 54 0.14 -5.93 11.45
C ASN A 54 0.16 -4.45 11.07
N MET A 55 -0.40 -4.10 9.92
CA MET A 55 -0.43 -2.71 9.44
C MET A 55 -1.57 -1.89 10.07
N MET A 56 -2.69 -2.52 10.40
CA MET A 56 -3.81 -1.90 11.14
C MET A 56 -3.60 -1.94 12.66
N ALA A 57 -2.64 -2.71 13.18
CA ALA A 57 -2.34 -2.78 14.62
C ALA A 57 -2.00 -1.41 15.23
N ALA A 58 -1.70 -0.40 14.40
CA ALA A 58 -1.60 0.99 14.84
C ALA A 58 -2.92 1.58 15.40
N LYS A 59 -4.08 0.92 15.20
CA LYS A 59 -5.39 1.39 15.67
C LYS A 59 -6.15 0.40 16.56
N ASP A 60 -6.19 -0.90 16.21
CA ASP A 60 -7.05 -1.89 16.87
C ASP A 60 -6.34 -3.23 17.23
N GLY A 61 -5.04 -3.37 16.96
CA GLY A 61 -4.18 -4.48 17.41
C GLY A 61 -4.22 -5.78 16.57
N PRO A 62 -3.35 -6.76 16.88
CA PRO A 62 -3.15 -7.99 16.09
C PRO A 62 -4.28 -9.02 16.20
N SER A 63 -5.24 -8.82 17.11
CA SER A 63 -6.38 -9.72 17.34
C SER A 63 -7.62 -9.38 16.52
N VAL A 64 -7.57 -8.34 15.67
CA VAL A 64 -8.71 -7.95 14.83
C VAL A 64 -9.08 -9.09 13.89
N LYS A 65 -10.35 -9.49 13.97
CA LYS A 65 -10.94 -10.48 13.07
C LYS A 65 -11.25 -9.81 11.74
N ILE A 66 -10.49 -10.17 10.72
CA ILE A 66 -10.75 -9.75 9.33
C ILE A 66 -11.93 -10.58 8.79
N PRO A 67 -13.05 -9.96 8.36
CA PRO A 67 -14.16 -10.69 7.77
C PRO A 67 -13.72 -11.52 6.56
N LYS A 68 -14.26 -12.73 6.41
CA LYS A 68 -13.97 -13.60 5.25
C LYS A 68 -14.32 -12.95 3.91
N THR A 69 -15.30 -12.03 3.92
CA THR A 69 -15.75 -11.27 2.75
C THR A 69 -14.87 -10.06 2.42
N GLN A 70 -13.95 -9.65 3.31
CA GLN A 70 -13.06 -8.52 3.05
C GLN A 70 -11.92 -8.99 2.13
N GLY A 71 -11.97 -8.59 0.85
CA GLY A 71 -10.93 -8.87 -0.14
C GLY A 71 -10.01 -7.69 -0.45
N ALA A 72 -10.26 -6.52 0.15
CA ALA A 72 -9.48 -5.31 -0.07
C ALA A 72 -9.40 -4.47 1.21
N ALA A 73 -8.33 -3.70 1.35
CA ALA A 73 -8.21 -2.66 2.36
C ALA A 73 -7.36 -1.50 1.84
N THR A 74 -7.74 -0.28 2.20
CA THR A 74 -6.88 0.90 2.05
C THR A 74 -6.27 1.22 3.40
N LEU A 75 -4.95 1.37 3.41
CA LEU A 75 -4.15 1.67 4.59
C LEU A 75 -3.43 3.00 4.37
N VAL A 76 -3.29 3.76 5.45
CA VAL A 76 -2.47 4.97 5.47
C VAL A 76 -1.26 4.68 6.34
N ALA A 77 -0.07 4.76 5.75
CA ALA A 77 1.19 4.47 6.44
C ALA A 77 2.03 5.75 6.57
N PHE A 78 2.69 5.92 7.72
CA PHE A 78 3.69 6.99 7.87
C PHE A 78 4.98 6.61 7.16
N ASN A 79 5.41 7.42 6.20
CA ASN A 79 6.66 7.22 5.48
C ASN A 79 7.82 7.85 6.28
N TRP A 80 8.36 7.08 7.22
CA TRP A 80 9.54 7.46 7.99
C TRP A 80 10.76 7.82 7.12
N PRO A 81 11.07 7.10 6.02
CA PRO A 81 12.11 7.51 5.08
C PRO A 81 11.93 8.94 4.55
N LYS A 82 10.73 9.35 4.12
CA LYS A 82 10.43 10.73 3.68
C LYS A 82 10.68 11.73 4.80
N ILE A 83 10.23 11.42 6.03
CA ILE A 83 10.45 12.28 7.21
C ILE A 83 11.95 12.45 7.49
N HIS A 84 12.72 11.36 7.46
CA HIS A 84 14.16 11.39 7.72
C HIS A 84 14.93 12.12 6.62
N ALA A 85 14.58 11.88 5.35
CA ALA A 85 15.17 12.59 4.22
C ALA A 85 14.89 14.10 4.32
N HIS A 86 13.65 14.49 4.64
CA HIS A 86 13.29 15.90 4.85
C HIS A 86 14.08 16.51 6.00
N LYS A 87 14.20 15.81 7.14
CA LYS A 87 15.00 16.26 8.28
C LYS A 87 16.45 16.52 7.87
N GLN A 88 17.07 15.60 7.16
CA GLN A 88 18.46 15.75 6.72
C GLN A 88 18.61 16.94 5.76
N ALA A 89 17.72 17.06 4.76
CA ALA A 89 17.73 18.17 3.81
C ALA A 89 17.56 19.53 4.51
N PHE A 90 16.62 19.61 5.46
CA PHE A 90 16.41 20.81 6.28
C PHE A 90 17.67 21.21 7.04
N LEU A 91 18.27 20.28 7.80
CA LEU A 91 19.46 20.55 8.60
C LEU A 91 20.64 21.02 7.74
N VAL A 92 20.85 20.40 6.57
CA VAL A 92 21.86 20.83 5.60
C VAL A 92 21.57 22.24 5.10
N SER A 93 20.31 22.53 4.73
CA SER A 93 19.93 23.84 4.22
C SER A 93 20.13 24.96 5.26
N GLU A 94 19.86 24.69 6.53
CA GLU A 94 20.02 25.65 7.62
C GLU A 94 21.50 25.88 7.96
N ALA A 95 22.30 24.82 7.94
CA ALA A 95 23.75 24.92 8.10
C ALA A 95 24.38 25.79 6.99
N LEU A 96 23.93 25.64 5.73
CA LEU A 96 24.38 26.46 4.61
C LEU A 96 24.01 27.95 4.74
N LYS A 97 22.91 28.26 5.45
CA LYS A 97 22.51 29.64 5.79
C LYS A 97 23.25 30.20 7.01
N GLY A 98 24.15 29.41 7.63
CA GLY A 98 24.86 29.79 8.84
C GLY A 98 24.06 29.60 10.13
N ASN A 99 22.87 28.99 10.08
CA ASN A 99 22.10 28.67 11.28
C ASN A 99 22.68 27.43 11.97
N ARG A 100 23.27 27.63 13.15
CA ARG A 100 23.90 26.57 13.95
C ARG A 100 22.94 25.85 14.90
N ASN A 101 21.74 26.37 15.11
CA ASN A 101 20.73 25.77 15.96
C ASN A 101 19.35 25.75 15.27
N PRO A 102 19.21 24.96 14.19
CA PRO A 102 17.95 24.85 13.47
C PRO A 102 16.84 24.21 14.31
N ASP A 103 15.67 24.84 14.33
CA ASP A 103 14.49 24.34 15.05
C ASP A 103 13.74 23.29 14.21
N TRP A 104 14.11 22.03 14.41
CA TRP A 104 13.43 20.90 13.78
C TRP A 104 11.96 20.77 14.22
N ASN A 105 11.58 21.17 15.43
CA ASN A 105 10.19 20.97 15.89
C ASN A 105 9.24 21.90 15.15
N ALA A 106 9.63 23.16 14.95
CA ALA A 106 8.88 24.11 14.13
C ALA A 106 8.80 23.66 12.66
N GLU A 107 9.92 23.20 12.09
CA GLU A 107 9.96 22.66 10.73
C GLU A 107 9.06 21.44 10.59
N PHE A 108 9.15 20.49 11.51
CA PHE A 108 8.39 19.26 11.47
C PHE A 108 6.89 19.53 11.55
N LYS A 109 6.47 20.51 12.36
CA LYS A 109 5.07 20.96 12.39
C LYS A 109 4.63 21.57 11.06
N ARG A 110 5.50 22.33 10.37
CA ARG A 110 5.21 22.86 9.03
C ARG A 110 5.12 21.74 7.99
N PHE A 111 6.06 20.81 8.03
CA PHE A 111 6.12 19.66 7.12
C PHE A 111 4.92 18.74 7.27
N THR A 112 4.51 18.43 8.51
CA THR A 112 3.36 17.56 8.79
C THR A 112 2.00 18.26 8.68
N ALA A 113 1.97 19.54 8.31
CA ALA A 113 0.71 20.25 8.01
C ALA A 113 0.03 19.68 6.75
N ASP A 114 0.80 19.12 5.82
CA ASP A 114 0.30 18.38 4.66
C ASP A 114 0.62 16.89 4.80
N LYS A 115 -0.44 16.07 4.87
CA LYS A 115 -0.33 14.62 4.99
C LYS A 115 0.38 13.96 3.81
N SER A 116 0.26 14.52 2.61
CA SER A 116 0.88 13.97 1.40
C SER A 116 2.42 13.94 1.44
N TYR A 117 3.03 14.76 2.31
CA TYR A 117 4.49 14.80 2.44
C TYR A 117 5.06 13.64 3.25
N TYR A 118 4.25 12.99 4.08
CA TYR A 118 4.74 12.00 5.03
C TYR A 118 3.82 10.80 5.25
N GLN A 119 2.67 10.76 4.58
CA GLN A 119 1.79 9.61 4.53
C GLN A 119 1.72 9.08 3.11
N ASP A 120 1.76 7.75 2.99
CA ASP A 120 1.47 7.06 1.74
C ASP A 120 0.17 6.29 1.86
N PHE A 121 -0.50 6.12 0.71
CA PHE A 121 -1.71 5.34 0.56
C PHE A 121 -1.35 3.98 -0.02
N LEU A 122 -1.70 2.94 0.72
CA LEU A 122 -1.46 1.57 0.35
C LEU A 122 -2.80 0.86 0.14
N VAL A 123 -2.97 0.25 -1.02
CA VAL A 123 -4.13 -0.56 -1.38
C VAL A 123 -3.71 -2.03 -1.34
N VAL A 124 -4.26 -2.78 -0.40
CA VAL A 124 -3.94 -4.20 -0.19
C VAL A 124 -5.09 -5.05 -0.70
N LEU A 125 -4.80 -6.00 -1.58
CA LEU A 125 -5.78 -6.85 -2.24
C LEU A 125 -5.54 -8.32 -1.89
N SER A 126 -6.62 -9.05 -1.68
CA SER A 126 -6.63 -10.51 -1.59
C SER A 126 -7.18 -11.08 -2.89
N VAL A 127 -6.81 -12.33 -3.15
CA VAL A 127 -7.17 -13.10 -4.33
C VAL A 127 -8.57 -13.73 -4.26
N GLY A 128 -9.20 -13.71 -3.09
CA GLY A 128 -10.58 -14.18 -2.91
C GLY A 128 -11.65 -13.34 -3.64
N PRO A 129 -12.91 -13.80 -3.63
CA PRO A 129 -14.03 -13.12 -4.28
C PRO A 129 -14.17 -11.69 -3.77
N TYR A 130 -13.99 -10.74 -4.69
CA TYR A 130 -14.12 -9.31 -4.40
C TYR A 130 -15.58 -8.98 -4.12
N SER A 131 -15.85 -8.24 -3.05
CA SER A 131 -17.21 -7.77 -2.69
C SER A 131 -18.25 -8.89 -2.50
N ALA A 132 -17.81 -10.09 -2.09
CA ALA A 132 -18.65 -11.29 -1.96
C ALA A 132 -19.29 -11.81 -3.27
N VAL A 133 -18.78 -11.37 -4.43
CA VAL A 133 -19.16 -11.90 -5.74
C VAL A 133 -18.26 -13.10 -6.03
N SER A 134 -18.82 -14.32 -6.05
CA SER A 134 -18.07 -15.51 -6.45
C SER A 134 -17.82 -15.51 -7.96
N ALA A 135 -16.79 -16.22 -8.42
CA ALA A 135 -16.58 -16.46 -9.86
C ALA A 135 -17.83 -17.07 -10.51
N GLU A 136 -18.51 -17.98 -9.79
CA GLU A 136 -19.79 -18.55 -10.16
C GLU A 136 -20.90 -17.50 -10.36
N THR A 137 -20.93 -16.44 -9.52
CA THR A 137 -21.92 -15.36 -9.61
C THR A 137 -21.83 -14.60 -10.93
N VAL A 138 -20.66 -14.58 -11.57
CA VAL A 138 -20.42 -13.93 -12.87
C VAL A 138 -20.23 -14.93 -14.01
N GLY A 139 -20.50 -16.21 -13.77
CA GLY A 139 -20.40 -17.27 -14.78
C GLY A 139 -18.97 -17.56 -15.23
N LEU A 140 -17.96 -17.26 -14.41
CA LEU A 140 -16.56 -17.57 -14.66
C LEU A 140 -16.10 -18.76 -13.83
N SER A 141 -15.15 -19.53 -14.35
CA SER A 141 -14.39 -20.45 -13.50
C SER A 141 -13.48 -19.68 -12.54
N GLU A 142 -13.04 -20.35 -11.48
CA GLU A 142 -12.09 -19.76 -10.54
C GLU A 142 -10.77 -19.44 -11.25
N GLU A 143 -10.32 -20.31 -12.16
CA GLU A 143 -9.13 -20.08 -12.99
C GLU A 143 -9.28 -18.86 -13.92
N GLU A 144 -10.43 -18.71 -14.59
CA GLU A 144 -10.70 -17.58 -15.49
C GLU A 144 -10.79 -16.25 -14.74
N TRP A 145 -11.37 -16.27 -13.53
CA TRP A 145 -11.40 -15.12 -12.63
C TRP A 145 -9.99 -14.70 -12.20
N LEU A 146 -9.15 -15.68 -11.86
CA LEU A 146 -7.75 -15.47 -11.50
C LEU A 146 -6.89 -14.98 -12.66
N GLU A 147 -7.24 -15.31 -13.91
CA GLU A 147 -6.53 -14.86 -15.11
C GLU A 147 -6.93 -13.42 -15.51
N LYS A 148 -8.23 -13.13 -15.55
CA LYS A 148 -8.76 -11.82 -15.99
C LYS A 148 -8.43 -10.64 -15.06
N ARG A 149 -8.10 -10.91 -13.79
CA ARG A 149 -7.70 -9.86 -12.83
C ARG A 149 -6.33 -9.24 -13.13
N PHE A 150 -5.42 -9.99 -13.78
CA PHE A 150 -4.09 -9.49 -14.13
C PHE A 150 -4.15 -8.56 -15.34
N LEU A 151 -5.10 -8.81 -16.25
CA LEU A 151 -5.38 -7.95 -17.41
C LEU A 151 -6.00 -6.60 -17.03
N GLY A 152 -6.67 -6.52 -15.87
CA GLY A 152 -7.22 -5.28 -15.32
C GLY A 152 -6.18 -4.23 -14.89
N PHE A 153 -4.99 -4.70 -14.50
CA PHE A 153 -3.91 -3.86 -13.98
C PHE A 153 -2.71 -3.77 -14.93
N GLN A 154 -2.49 -4.75 -15.80
CA GLN A 154 -1.53 -4.65 -16.89
C GLN A 154 -2.08 -3.76 -18.02
N GLY A 155 -1.99 -2.44 -17.86
CA GLY A 155 -1.59 -1.47 -18.89
C GLY A 155 -2.29 -1.40 -20.27
N ASP A 156 -3.25 -2.25 -20.59
CA ASP A 156 -3.98 -2.19 -21.85
C ASP A 156 -5.29 -1.44 -21.63
N ARG A 157 -5.35 -0.30 -22.34
CA ARG A 157 -6.45 0.65 -22.36
C ARG A 157 -7.80 -0.09 -22.40
N TYR A 158 -8.54 -0.05 -21.29
CA TYR A 158 -9.96 -0.35 -21.25
C TYR A 158 -10.70 0.68 -22.11
N THR A 159 -10.79 0.40 -23.41
CA THR A 159 -11.73 1.02 -24.34
C THR A 159 -12.93 0.10 -24.44
N GLY A 160 -13.75 0.10 -23.38
CA GLY A 160 -14.90 -0.81 -23.30
C GLY A 160 -15.82 -0.45 -22.14
N THR A 161 -16.70 0.51 -22.40
CA THR A 161 -18.01 0.72 -21.76
C THR A 161 -18.09 0.39 -20.26
N LEU A 162 -17.75 1.38 -19.42
CA LEU A 162 -18.16 1.44 -18.01
C LEU A 162 -19.69 1.56 -17.93
N GLY A 163 -20.37 0.41 -18.04
CA GLY A 163 -21.76 0.24 -17.62
C GLY A 163 -21.81 0.10 -16.11
N ALA A 164 -22.07 1.23 -15.44
CA ALA A 164 -22.76 1.33 -14.15
C ALA A 164 -22.25 0.47 -12.98
N TYR A 165 -21.29 1.00 -12.23
CA TYR A 165 -21.30 0.88 -10.77
C TYR A 165 -21.29 2.29 -10.18
N ARG A 166 -22.46 2.77 -9.76
CA ARG A 166 -22.60 3.95 -8.90
C ARG A 166 -22.48 3.45 -7.45
N PHE A 167 -21.55 4.04 -6.71
CA PHE A 167 -21.49 3.96 -5.25
C PHE A 167 -22.69 4.67 -4.61
#